data_AF-A0A7C4SIZ5-F1
#
_entry.id   AF-A0A7C4SIZ5-F1
#
_cell.length_a   1.000
_cell.length_b   1.000
_cell.length_c   1.000
_cell.angle_alpha   90.00
_cell.angle_beta   90.00
_cell.angle_gamma   90.00
#
_symmetry.space_group_name_H-M   'P 1'
#
loop_
_entity.id
_entity.type
_entity.pdbx_description
1 polymer ?
#
loop_
_entity_poly.entity_id
_entity_poly.type
_entity_poly.pdbx_seq_one_letter_code
_entity_poly.pdbx_strand_id
1 'polypeptide(L)'
;MLNIIEVFKMREEKNVKLKNALEYLKERELSYAKDLRSVVSSFKHPILQTLIYGISYDSEKHSMFYTALISMLEKAAALSEEELKTISTVVDTHIKVEEMMIESTRELLKTVEDDRFKLILSAIYNDEVLHHKLLLSIKRAIAEAATVTEEVVWNMVWKDSPYHGTPAGD
;
A
#
# COMPACT_ATOMS: atom_id res chain seq x y z
N MET A 1 -14.86 37.44 -2.66
CA MET A 1 -15.19 36.25 -3.47
C MET A 1 -14.06 36.10 -4.47
N LEU A 2 -13.27 35.02 -4.41
CA LEU A 2 -12.13 34.84 -5.31
C LEU A 2 -12.60 34.63 -6.75
N ASN A 3 -11.87 35.18 -7.72
CA ASN A 3 -12.10 34.98 -9.14
C ASN A 3 -11.64 33.55 -9.55
N ILE A 4 -12.31 32.92 -10.52
CA ILE A 4 -11.99 31.59 -11.06
C ILE A 4 -10.49 31.43 -11.40
N ILE A 5 -9.83 32.46 -11.92
CA ILE A 5 -8.40 32.49 -12.23
C ILE A 5 -7.54 32.41 -10.95
N GLU A 6 -7.93 33.09 -9.88
CA GLU A 6 -7.23 33.03 -8.59
C GLU A 6 -7.42 31.65 -7.94
N VAL A 7 -8.62 31.08 -8.03
CA VAL A 7 -8.89 29.71 -7.56
C VAL A 7 -8.04 28.69 -8.32
N PHE A 8 -7.89 28.86 -9.64
CA PHE A 8 -7.07 27.98 -10.47
C PHE A 8 -5.58 28.08 -10.12
N LYS A 9 -5.03 29.31 -10.01
CA LYS A 9 -3.65 29.54 -9.59
C LYS A 9 -3.35 28.96 -8.20
N MET A 10 -4.22 29.17 -7.23
CA MET A 10 -4.04 28.59 -5.90
C MET A 10 -4.06 27.06 -5.92
N ARG A 11 -4.86 26.43 -6.80
CA ARG A 11 -4.88 24.97 -6.97
C ARG A 11 -3.58 24.46 -7.58
N GLU A 12 -3.07 25.13 -8.61
CA GLU A 12 -1.78 24.80 -9.21
C GLU A 12 -0.63 24.92 -8.20
N GLU A 13 -0.57 26.02 -7.44
CA GLU A 13 0.46 26.22 -6.40
C GLU A 13 0.40 25.14 -5.30
N LYS A 14 -0.81 24.73 -4.89
CA LYS A 14 -1.00 23.63 -3.94
C LYS A 14 -0.52 22.30 -4.51
N ASN A 15 -0.85 21.99 -5.76
CA ASN A 15 -0.42 20.76 -6.42
C ASN A 15 1.10 20.69 -6.58
N VAL A 16 1.76 21.81 -6.89
CA VAL A 16 3.23 21.89 -6.96
C VAL A 16 3.86 21.62 -5.59
N LYS A 17 3.33 22.24 -4.52
CA LYS A 17 3.84 22.00 -3.16
C LYS A 17 3.65 20.55 -2.72
N LEU A 18 2.49 19.96 -3.01
CA LEU A 18 2.20 18.57 -2.72
C LEU A 18 3.13 17.63 -3.48
N LYS A 19 3.30 17.84 -4.79
CA LYS A 19 4.21 17.05 -5.63
C LYS A 19 5.64 17.07 -5.07
N ASN A 20 6.16 18.24 -4.73
CA ASN A 20 7.52 18.36 -4.16
C ASN A 20 7.66 17.61 -2.83
N ALA A 21 6.63 17.63 -1.98
CA ALA A 21 6.63 16.87 -0.72
C ALA A 21 6.62 15.36 -0.96
N LEU A 22 5.81 14.88 -1.92
CA LEU A 22 5.77 13.47 -2.30
C LEU A 22 7.09 13.01 -2.92
N GLU A 23 7.72 13.83 -3.78
CA GLU A 23 9.04 13.55 -4.35
C GLU A 23 10.10 13.44 -3.25
N TYR A 24 10.09 14.36 -2.29
CA TYR A 24 10.98 14.28 -1.14
C TYR A 24 10.80 12.96 -0.38
N LEU A 25 9.57 12.60 -0.01
CA LEU A 25 9.28 11.38 0.74
C LEU A 25 9.68 10.11 -0.04
N LYS A 26 9.39 10.05 -1.34
CA LYS A 26 9.82 8.98 -2.24
C LYS A 26 11.33 8.77 -2.19
N GLU A 27 12.11 9.84 -2.33
CA GLU A 27 13.58 9.75 -2.29
C GLU A 27 14.11 9.36 -0.89
N ARG A 28 13.45 9.80 0.18
CA ARG A 28 13.79 9.40 1.56
C ARG A 28 13.60 7.90 1.77
N GLU A 29 12.46 7.35 1.34
CA GLU A 29 12.19 5.91 1.45
C GLU A 29 13.17 5.07 0.63
N LEU A 30 13.52 5.50 -0.59
CA LEU A 30 14.53 4.82 -1.40
C LEU A 30 15.92 4.85 -0.75
N SER A 31 16.30 5.96 -0.12
CA SER A 31 17.55 6.07 0.64
C SER A 31 17.54 5.10 1.83
N TYR A 32 16.46 5.08 2.61
CA TYR A 32 16.34 4.20 3.77
C TYR A 32 16.36 2.71 3.40
N ALA A 33 15.68 2.31 2.33
CA ALA A 33 15.75 0.95 1.83
C ALA A 33 17.20 0.53 1.49
N LYS A 34 17.97 1.42 0.85
CA LYS A 34 19.39 1.17 0.53
C LYS A 34 20.25 1.06 1.78
N ASP A 35 20.07 1.98 2.73
CA ASP A 35 20.83 2.01 3.99
C ASP A 35 20.60 0.71 4.78
N LEU A 36 19.34 0.29 4.92
CA LEU A 36 18.99 -0.95 5.62
C LEU A 36 19.64 -2.18 4.96
N ARG A 37 19.59 -2.28 3.62
CA ARG A 37 20.24 -3.38 2.89
C ARG A 37 21.75 -3.39 3.04
N SER A 38 22.38 -2.22 3.12
CA SER A 38 23.82 -2.14 3.38
C SER A 38 24.18 -2.70 4.75
N VAL A 39 23.37 -2.42 5.78
CA VAL A 39 23.58 -2.93 7.13
C VAL A 39 23.42 -4.45 7.18
N VAL A 40 22.46 -5.02 6.45
CA VAL A 40 22.24 -6.48 6.40
C VAL A 40 23.48 -7.24 5.93
N SER A 41 24.29 -6.65 5.03
CA SER A 41 25.53 -7.26 4.55
C SER A 41 26.64 -7.36 5.61
N SER A 42 26.52 -6.64 6.73
CA SER A 42 27.56 -6.54 7.77
C SER A 42 27.47 -7.62 8.85
N PHE A 43 26.39 -8.40 8.92
CA PHE A 43 26.20 -9.45 9.93
C PHE A 43 25.53 -10.69 9.33
N LYS A 44 25.60 -11.85 10.00
CA LYS A 44 25.14 -13.16 9.47
C LYS A 44 23.97 -13.80 10.24
N HIS A 45 23.31 -13.06 11.12
CA HIS A 45 22.20 -13.59 11.91
C HIS A 45 20.93 -13.66 11.05
N PRO A 46 20.48 -14.85 10.60
CA PRO A 46 19.52 -14.97 9.51
C PRO A 46 18.18 -14.28 9.81
N ILE A 47 17.63 -14.47 11.01
CA ILE A 47 16.34 -13.85 11.39
C ILE A 47 16.40 -12.32 11.37
N LEU A 48 17.43 -11.73 11.97
CA LEU A 48 17.61 -10.28 11.99
C LEU A 48 17.83 -9.72 10.56
N GLN A 49 18.53 -10.47 9.70
CA GLN A 49 18.67 -10.08 8.29
C GLN A 49 17.31 -10.07 7.59
N THR A 50 16.49 -11.11 7.79
CA THR A 50 15.13 -11.21 7.22
C THR A 50 14.23 -10.06 7.69
N LEU A 51 14.23 -9.75 9.00
CA LEU A 51 13.42 -8.65 9.54
C LEU A 51 13.82 -7.29 8.96
N ILE A 52 15.14 -7.01 8.86
CA ILE A 52 15.63 -5.75 8.27
C ILE A 52 15.34 -5.70 6.77
N TYR A 53 15.44 -6.84 6.06
CA TYR A 53 15.01 -6.91 4.66
C TYR A 53 13.52 -6.59 4.51
N GLY A 54 12.66 -7.13 5.37
CA GLY A 54 11.22 -6.81 5.40
C GLY A 54 10.97 -5.32 5.47
N ILE A 55 11.60 -4.63 6.43
CA ILE A 55 11.51 -3.16 6.57
C ILE A 55 12.03 -2.46 5.29
N SER A 56 13.11 -2.96 4.68
CA SER A 56 13.61 -2.39 3.43
C SER A 56 12.62 -2.52 2.27
N TYR A 57 11.87 -3.62 2.21
CA TYR A 57 10.83 -3.84 1.20
C TYR A 57 9.62 -2.95 1.44
N ASP A 58 9.27 -2.69 2.70
CA ASP A 58 8.22 -1.71 3.03
C ASP A 58 8.60 -0.29 2.59
N SER A 59 9.84 0.14 2.80
CA SER A 59 10.31 1.42 2.27
C SER A 59 10.23 1.48 0.74
N GLU A 60 10.58 0.40 0.03
CA GLU A 60 10.39 0.36 -1.43
C GLU A 60 8.93 0.43 -1.84
N LYS A 61 8.05 -0.30 -1.15
CA LYS A 61 6.59 -0.24 -1.34
C LYS A 61 6.07 1.18 -1.14
N HIS A 62 6.50 1.89 -0.09
CA HIS A 62 6.10 3.28 0.16
C HIS A 62 6.57 4.23 -0.96
N SER A 63 7.82 4.07 -1.42
CA SER A 63 8.34 4.80 -2.59
C SER A 63 7.46 4.60 -3.83
N MET A 64 7.01 3.37 -4.08
CA MET A 64 6.08 3.08 -5.18
C MET A 64 4.73 3.79 -5.00
N PHE A 65 4.20 3.83 -3.78
CA PHE A 65 2.96 4.56 -3.48
C PHE A 65 3.12 6.07 -3.70
N TYR A 66 4.22 6.68 -3.24
CA TYR A 66 4.47 8.10 -3.51
C TYR A 66 4.60 8.38 -5.01
N THR A 67 5.23 7.47 -5.76
CA THR A 67 5.31 7.57 -7.23
C THR A 67 3.93 7.54 -7.87
N ALA A 68 3.07 6.60 -7.46
CA ALA A 68 1.69 6.53 -7.95
C ALA A 68 0.89 7.80 -7.64
N LEU A 69 1.01 8.35 -6.43
CA LEU A 69 0.37 9.62 -6.04
C LEU A 69 0.86 10.80 -6.90
N ILE A 70 2.15 10.85 -7.23
CA ILE A 70 2.70 11.87 -8.14
C ILE A 70 2.08 11.73 -9.53
N SER A 71 2.00 10.50 -10.07
CA SER A 71 1.36 10.26 -11.38
C SER A 71 -0.10 10.68 -11.41
N MET A 72 -0.85 10.47 -10.32
CA MET A 72 -2.25 10.92 -10.20
C MET A 72 -2.39 12.45 -10.26
N LEU A 73 -1.38 13.23 -9.85
CA LEU A 73 -1.40 14.69 -9.96
C LEU A 73 -1.20 15.19 -11.40
N GLU A 74 -0.61 14.38 -12.28
CA GLU A 74 -0.30 14.76 -13.66
C GLU A 74 -1.44 14.38 -14.61
N LYS A 75 -1.80 13.08 -14.65
CA LYS A 75 -2.99 12.56 -15.34
C LYS A 75 -3.20 11.09 -14.99
N ALA A 76 -4.41 10.73 -14.61
CA ALA A 76 -4.81 9.34 -14.37
C ALA A 76 -4.92 8.56 -15.69
N ALA A 77 -4.50 7.30 -15.70
CA ALA A 77 -4.50 6.44 -16.87
C ALA A 77 -5.72 5.53 -16.83
N ALA A 78 -6.64 5.71 -17.78
CA ALA A 78 -7.84 4.89 -17.84
C ALA A 78 -7.49 3.41 -18.10
N LEU A 79 -8.08 2.52 -17.30
CA LEU A 79 -7.97 1.07 -17.48
C LEU A 79 -8.93 0.59 -18.58
N SER A 80 -8.43 -0.27 -19.46
CA SER A 80 -9.25 -1.03 -20.41
C SER A 80 -10.02 -2.16 -19.72
N GLU A 81 -11.05 -2.68 -20.39
CA GLU A 81 -11.83 -3.82 -19.91
C GLU A 81 -10.97 -5.09 -19.73
N GLU A 82 -9.99 -5.29 -20.62
CA GLU A 82 -9.05 -6.41 -20.54
C GLU A 82 -8.13 -6.29 -19.31
N GLU A 83 -7.64 -5.09 -19.00
CA GLU A 83 -6.87 -4.81 -17.79
C GLU A 83 -7.71 -5.03 -16.54
N LEU A 84 -8.95 -4.53 -16.49
CA LEU A 84 -9.87 -4.75 -15.37
C LEU A 84 -10.14 -6.24 -15.12
N LYS A 85 -10.37 -7.01 -16.19
CA LYS A 85 -10.58 -8.47 -16.09
C LYS A 85 -9.34 -9.19 -15.57
N THR A 86 -8.16 -8.78 -16.03
CA THR A 86 -6.88 -9.32 -15.59
C THR A 86 -6.66 -9.06 -14.10
N ILE A 87 -6.84 -7.80 -13.67
CA ILE A 87 -6.71 -7.40 -12.26
C ILE A 87 -7.73 -8.16 -11.40
N SER A 88 -8.99 -8.23 -11.82
CA SER A 88 -10.05 -8.95 -11.11
C SER A 88 -9.69 -10.41 -10.85
N THR A 89 -9.15 -11.10 -11.86
CA THR A 89 -8.73 -12.51 -11.76
C THR A 89 -7.60 -12.71 -10.74
N VAL A 90 -6.60 -11.81 -10.77
CA VAL A 90 -5.47 -11.85 -9.83
C VAL A 90 -5.93 -11.57 -8.40
N VAL A 91 -6.78 -10.57 -8.21
CA VAL A 91 -7.35 -10.18 -6.91
C VAL A 91 -8.17 -11.31 -6.32
N ASP A 92 -9.07 -11.92 -7.10
CA ASP A 92 -9.91 -13.05 -6.64
C ASP A 92 -9.07 -14.26 -6.22
N THR A 93 -7.98 -14.51 -6.93
CA THR A 93 -7.04 -15.59 -6.57
C THR A 93 -6.35 -15.28 -5.25
N HIS A 94 -5.83 -14.06 -5.09
CA HIS A 94 -5.09 -13.70 -3.89
C HIS A 94 -5.97 -13.58 -2.65
N ILE A 95 -7.24 -13.17 -2.76
CA ILE A 95 -8.18 -13.18 -1.62
C ILE A 95 -8.22 -14.57 -0.96
N LYS A 96 -8.28 -15.64 -1.76
CA LYS A 96 -8.29 -17.03 -1.26
C LYS A 96 -6.95 -17.46 -0.68
N VAL A 97 -5.85 -16.99 -1.28
CA VAL A 97 -4.51 -17.23 -0.75
C VAL A 97 -4.36 -16.57 0.62
N GLU A 98 -4.73 -15.31 0.75
CA GLU A 98 -4.64 -14.58 2.02
C GLU A 98 -5.53 -15.22 3.09
N GLU A 99 -6.76 -15.64 2.76
CA GLU A 99 -7.64 -16.33 3.69
C GLU A 99 -7.01 -17.63 4.23
N MET A 100 -6.38 -18.41 3.35
CA MET A 100 -5.64 -19.63 3.74
C MET A 100 -4.43 -19.30 4.62
N MET A 101 -3.68 -18.25 4.30
CA MET A 101 -2.48 -17.84 5.03
C MET A 101 -2.84 -17.30 6.43
N ILE A 102 -3.91 -16.51 6.53
CA ILE A 102 -4.47 -16.02 7.79
C ILE A 102 -4.85 -17.19 8.69
N GLU A 103 -5.57 -18.19 8.17
CA GLU A 103 -5.98 -19.33 8.98
C GLU A 103 -4.79 -20.20 9.40
N SER A 104 -3.87 -20.47 8.47
CA SER A 104 -2.68 -21.27 8.75
C SER A 104 -1.80 -20.61 9.82
N THR A 105 -1.55 -19.31 9.72
CA THR A 105 -0.75 -18.56 10.71
C THR A 105 -1.48 -18.44 12.05
N ARG A 106 -2.81 -18.27 12.05
CA ARG A 106 -3.63 -18.31 13.26
C ARG A 106 -3.50 -19.64 14.00
N GLU A 107 -3.57 -20.77 13.30
CA GLU A 107 -3.42 -22.10 13.92
C GLU A 107 -2.01 -22.34 14.45
N LEU A 108 -0.97 -21.89 13.74
CA LEU A 108 0.40 -21.96 14.23
C LEU A 108 0.59 -21.12 15.50
N LEU A 109 0.01 -19.92 15.57
CA LEU A 109 0.08 -19.06 16.75
C LEU A 109 -0.56 -19.68 18.01
N LYS A 110 -1.54 -20.58 17.84
CA LYS A 110 -2.17 -21.29 18.97
C LYS A 110 -1.27 -22.39 19.55
N THR A 111 -0.39 -22.96 18.75
CA THR A 111 0.38 -24.16 19.12
C THR A 111 1.85 -23.87 19.42
N VAL A 112 2.40 -22.78 18.92
CA VAL A 112 3.81 -22.44 19.12
C VAL A 112 4.06 -21.87 20.52
N GLU A 113 5.02 -22.46 21.24
CA GLU A 113 5.39 -21.99 22.59
C GLU A 113 6.49 -20.92 22.55
N ASP A 114 7.41 -21.01 21.60
CA ASP A 114 8.58 -20.11 21.50
C ASP A 114 8.17 -18.69 21.10
N ASP A 115 8.45 -17.73 21.99
CA ASP A 115 8.06 -16.33 21.82
C ASP A 115 8.68 -15.66 20.59
N ARG A 116 9.84 -16.13 20.11
CA ARG A 116 10.47 -15.60 18.89
C ARG A 116 9.67 -15.98 17.66
N PHE A 117 9.13 -17.20 17.64
CA PHE A 117 8.25 -17.64 16.57
C PHE A 117 6.90 -16.92 16.65
N LYS A 118 6.33 -16.75 17.85
CA LYS A 118 5.10 -15.97 18.03
C LYS A 118 5.24 -14.56 17.48
N LEU A 119 6.37 -13.90 17.74
CA LEU A 119 6.63 -12.55 17.25
C LEU A 119 6.57 -12.49 15.71
N ILE A 120 7.29 -13.38 15.03
CA ILE A 120 7.37 -13.38 13.56
C ILE A 120 6.03 -13.80 12.94
N LEU A 121 5.41 -14.86 13.47
CA LEU A 121 4.11 -15.34 12.98
C LEU A 121 3.00 -14.30 13.20
N SER A 122 3.07 -13.51 14.28
CA SER A 122 2.12 -12.40 14.51
C SER A 122 2.31 -11.29 13.50
N ALA A 123 3.55 -10.96 13.12
CA ALA A 123 3.84 -9.98 12.09
C ALA A 123 3.25 -10.43 10.74
N ILE A 124 3.53 -11.67 10.32
CA ILE A 124 2.97 -12.25 9.09
C ILE A 124 1.45 -12.24 9.12
N TYR A 125 0.84 -12.75 10.20
CA TYR A 125 -0.63 -12.79 10.33
C TYR A 125 -1.25 -11.39 10.18
N ASN A 126 -0.65 -10.37 10.80
CA ASN A 126 -1.17 -9.00 10.71
C ASN A 126 -1.07 -8.45 9.29
N ASP A 127 0.04 -8.73 8.59
CA ASP A 127 0.22 -8.32 7.19
C ASP A 127 -0.84 -8.97 6.29
N GLU A 128 -1.06 -10.28 6.39
CA GLU A 128 -2.06 -10.96 5.54
C GLU A 128 -3.49 -10.49 5.84
N VAL A 129 -3.81 -10.16 7.09
CA VAL A 129 -5.10 -9.55 7.44
C VAL A 129 -5.27 -8.18 6.75
N LEU A 130 -4.22 -7.37 6.68
CA LEU A 130 -4.25 -6.06 6.01
C LEU A 130 -4.32 -6.24 4.48
N HIS A 131 -3.54 -7.16 3.91
CA HIS A 131 -3.56 -7.50 2.49
C HIS A 131 -4.95 -7.98 2.05
N HIS A 132 -5.56 -8.90 2.81
CA HIS A 132 -6.89 -9.41 2.52
C HIS A 132 -7.94 -8.29 2.49
N LYS A 133 -7.93 -7.38 3.47
CA LYS A 133 -8.83 -6.22 3.51
C LYS A 133 -8.63 -5.29 2.31
N LEU A 134 -7.38 -5.04 1.93
CA LEU A 134 -7.07 -4.22 0.76
C LEU A 134 -7.59 -4.87 -0.53
N LEU A 135 -7.36 -6.18 -0.72
CA LEU A 135 -7.83 -6.92 -1.89
C LEU A 135 -9.36 -6.93 -1.99
N LEU A 136 -10.08 -7.07 -0.88
CA LEU A 136 -11.53 -6.94 -0.86
C LEU A 136 -12.00 -5.54 -1.29
N SER A 137 -11.28 -4.50 -0.87
CA SER A 137 -11.58 -3.11 -1.25
C SER A 137 -11.35 -2.89 -2.76
N ILE A 138 -10.25 -3.43 -3.30
CA ILE A 138 -9.96 -3.41 -4.74
C ILE A 138 -11.06 -4.15 -5.52
N LYS A 139 -11.46 -5.34 -5.07
CA LYS A 139 -12.51 -6.13 -5.71
C LYS A 139 -13.84 -5.37 -5.81
N ARG A 140 -14.26 -4.69 -4.73
CA ARG A 140 -15.47 -3.86 -4.73
C ARG A 140 -15.35 -2.72 -5.75
N ALA A 141 -14.23 -2.00 -5.72
CA ALA A 141 -14.00 -0.88 -6.62
C ALA A 141 -14.03 -1.32 -8.10
N ILE A 142 -13.46 -2.49 -8.44
CA ILE A 142 -13.52 -3.06 -9.80
C ILE A 142 -14.95 -3.44 -10.18
N ALA A 143 -15.73 -4.04 -9.27
CA ALA A 143 -17.13 -4.38 -9.53
C ALA A 143 -17.99 -3.14 -9.82
N GLU A 144 -17.67 -2.01 -9.20
CA GLU A 144 -18.36 -0.73 -9.40
C GLU A 144 -17.87 -0.01 -10.67
N ALA A 145 -16.58 -0.17 -11.04
CA ALA A 145 -15.93 0.42 -12.22
C ALA A 145 -16.61 0.11 -13.56
N ALA A 146 -17.42 -0.96 -13.64
CA ALA A 146 -18.26 -1.25 -14.81
C ALA A 146 -19.28 -0.12 -15.11
N THR A 147 -19.42 0.87 -14.23
CA THR A 147 -20.39 1.99 -14.34
C THR A 147 -19.83 3.39 -14.00
N VAL A 148 -18.55 3.54 -13.63
CA VAL A 148 -17.98 4.81 -13.07
C VAL A 148 -16.54 5.11 -13.54
N THR A 149 -16.07 6.35 -13.30
CA THR A 149 -14.73 6.84 -13.69
C THR A 149 -13.61 6.36 -12.74
N GLU A 150 -12.34 6.37 -13.21
CA GLU A 150 -11.15 5.96 -12.44
C GLU A 150 -10.99 6.70 -11.09
N GLU A 151 -11.33 7.99 -11.04
CA GLU A 151 -11.33 8.78 -9.81
C GLU A 151 -12.30 8.22 -8.76
N VAL A 152 -13.45 7.70 -9.21
CA VAL A 152 -14.45 7.07 -8.32
C VAL A 152 -13.94 5.73 -7.81
N VAL A 153 -13.30 4.93 -8.67
CA VAL A 153 -12.65 3.66 -8.29
C VAL A 153 -11.57 3.92 -7.23
N TRP A 154 -10.70 4.91 -7.44
CA TRP A 154 -9.66 5.25 -6.47
C TRP A 154 -10.23 5.76 -5.15
N ASN A 155 -11.26 6.60 -5.20
CA ASN A 155 -11.94 7.06 -3.99
C ASN A 155 -12.54 5.89 -3.19
N MET A 156 -13.06 4.85 -3.86
CA MET A 156 -13.61 3.66 -3.20
C MET A 156 -12.51 2.78 -2.60
N VAL A 157 -11.45 2.49 -3.36
CA VAL A 157 -10.28 1.73 -2.85
C VAL A 157 -9.69 2.43 -1.64
N TRP A 158 -9.52 3.76 -1.72
CA TRP A 158 -8.96 4.54 -0.63
C TRP A 158 -9.91 4.57 0.57
N LYS A 159 -11.21 4.87 0.37
CA LYS A 159 -12.24 4.94 1.42
C LYS A 159 -12.29 3.68 2.29
N ASP A 160 -12.22 2.51 1.66
CA ASP A 160 -12.33 1.22 2.33
C ASP A 160 -10.96 0.63 2.72
N SER A 161 -9.86 1.28 2.34
CA SER A 161 -8.50 0.82 2.61
C SER A 161 -8.25 0.74 4.12
N PRO A 162 -7.62 -0.34 4.63
CA PRO A 162 -7.19 -0.41 6.02
C PRO A 162 -6.10 0.62 6.37
N TYR A 163 -5.51 1.27 5.36
CA TYR A 163 -4.52 2.35 5.49
C TYR A 163 -5.17 3.73 5.56
N HIS A 164 -6.49 3.84 5.44
CA HIS A 164 -7.17 5.09 5.69
C HIS A 164 -7.14 5.34 7.20
N GLY A 165 -6.28 6.26 7.63
CA GLY A 165 -6.27 6.68 9.03
C GLY A 165 -7.68 7.06 9.46
N THR A 166 -8.14 6.48 10.57
CA THR A 166 -9.11 7.17 11.42
C THR A 166 -8.63 8.61 11.52
N PRO A 167 -9.48 9.63 11.31
CA PRO A 167 -9.10 10.98 11.66
C PRO A 167 -8.53 10.91 13.07
N ALA A 168 -7.28 11.31 13.24
CA ALA A 168 -6.74 11.58 14.56
C ALA A 168 -7.53 12.79 15.08
N GLY A 169 -8.69 12.50 15.67
CA GLY A 169 -9.47 13.39 16.49
C GLY A 169 -9.25 12.95 17.92
N ASP A 170 -8.16 13.44 18.52
CA ASP A 170 -8.16 14.43 19.60
C ASP A 170 -6.72 14.69 20.08
#